data_AF-A0AAQ3KMK9-F1
#
_entry.id   AF-A0AAQ3KMK9-F1
#
_cell.length_a   1.000
_cell.length_b   1.000
_cell.length_c   1.000
_cell.angle_alpha   90.00
_cell.angle_beta   90.00
_cell.angle_gamma   90.00
#
_symmetry.space_group_name_H-M   'P 1'
#
loop_
_entity.id
_entity.type
_entity.pdbx_description
1 polymer ?
#
loop_
_entity_poly.entity_id
_entity_poly.type
_entity_poly.pdbx_seq_one_letter_code
_entity_poly.pdbx_strand_id
1 'polypeptide(L)'
;MKLVEKLVNELRAVIGPLSGQSLIFCNGVCLRRYLRARNWSTDKSKKMLEETLKWRATYKPEEICWHEVDVEGETGKVYRANFHDHDGRTILVLRPGKQIVKYFLDPKTCQKVKFVYPKNEESTSLMHKNFDLEVLPEEFGGKSKVQYNHEEFSKLMRKDDIKTAVV
;
A
#
# COMPACT_ATOMS: atom_id res chain seq x y z
N MET A 1 24.91 -7.67 -1.93
CA MET A 1 24.57 -7.10 -0.60
C MET A 1 25.30 -5.79 -0.33
N LYS A 2 26.65 -5.74 -0.41
CA LYS A 2 27.47 -4.55 -0.13
C LYS A 2 27.10 -3.26 -0.91
N LEU A 3 26.71 -3.38 -2.19
CA LEU A 3 26.36 -2.21 -3.01
C LEU A 3 25.06 -1.52 -2.55
N VAL A 4 24.07 -2.28 -2.12
CA VAL A 4 22.78 -1.73 -1.68
C VAL A 4 22.96 -0.95 -0.37
N GLU A 5 23.76 -1.48 0.56
CA GLU A 5 24.09 -0.80 1.81
C GLU A 5 24.87 0.48 1.57
N LYS A 6 25.85 0.45 0.64
CA LYS A 6 26.57 1.65 0.21
C LYS A 6 25.62 2.74 -0.28
N LEU A 7 24.71 2.42 -1.20
CA LEU A 7 23.73 3.38 -1.73
C LEU A 7 22.76 3.92 -0.67
N VAL A 8 22.35 3.08 0.29
CA VAL A 8 21.51 3.52 1.41
C VAL A 8 22.27 4.51 2.31
N ASN A 9 23.54 4.24 2.58
CA ASN A 9 24.38 5.13 3.39
C ASN A 9 24.68 6.44 2.65
N GLU A 10 24.96 6.40 1.35
CA GLU A 10 25.10 7.59 0.50
C GLU A 10 23.83 8.43 0.52
N LEU A 11 22.66 7.81 0.30
CA LEU A 11 21.38 8.49 0.35
C LEU A 11 21.16 9.16 1.72
N ARG A 12 21.43 8.45 2.82
CA ARG A 12 21.34 9.00 4.18
C ARG A 12 22.27 10.20 4.36
N ALA A 13 23.50 10.13 3.86
CA ALA A 13 24.45 11.23 3.95
C ALA A 13 23.98 12.48 3.19
N VAL A 14 23.44 12.33 1.97
CA VAL A 14 23.00 13.47 1.16
C VAL A 14 21.68 14.10 1.61
N ILE A 15 20.82 13.36 2.32
CA ILE A 15 19.61 13.91 2.97
C ILE A 15 19.99 14.74 4.19
N GLY A 16 21.11 14.42 4.85
CA GLY A 16 21.57 15.08 6.05
C GLY A 16 20.88 14.56 7.32
N PRO A 17 21.14 15.21 8.48
CA PRO A 17 20.56 14.81 9.75
C PRO A 17 19.04 14.98 9.75
N LEU A 18 18.33 13.99 10.30
CA LEU A 18 16.88 13.97 10.46
C LEU A 18 16.53 13.93 11.94
N SER A 19 15.36 14.47 12.29
CA SER A 19 14.82 14.46 13.65
C SER A 19 13.34 14.10 13.66
N GLY A 20 12.82 13.76 14.85
CA GLY A 20 11.40 13.46 15.07
C GLY A 20 10.87 12.37 14.14
N GLN A 21 9.67 12.60 13.59
CA GLN A 21 8.98 11.63 12.73
C GLN A 21 9.74 11.33 11.42
N SER A 22 10.49 12.29 10.89
CA SER A 22 11.31 12.07 9.70
C SER A 22 12.41 11.02 9.94
N LEU A 23 12.98 10.96 11.16
CA LEU A 23 13.99 9.97 11.51
C LEU A 23 13.39 8.56 11.58
N ILE A 24 12.20 8.42 12.19
CA ILE A 24 11.46 7.16 12.30
C ILE A 24 11.06 6.64 10.91
N PHE A 25 10.52 7.54 10.07
CA PHE A 25 10.10 7.22 8.71
C PHE A 25 11.28 6.80 7.80
N CYS A 26 12.41 7.49 7.87
CA CYS A 26 13.59 7.27 7.01
C CYS A 26 14.50 6.12 7.46
N ASN A 27 13.92 5.00 7.89
CA ASN A 27 14.68 3.78 8.19
C ASN A 27 15.26 3.12 6.92
N GLY A 28 16.16 2.15 7.09
CA GLY A 28 16.86 1.51 5.98
C GLY A 28 15.93 0.82 4.96
N VAL A 29 14.78 0.31 5.40
CA VAL A 29 13.78 -0.29 4.50
C VAL A 29 13.12 0.78 3.65
N CYS A 30 12.75 1.92 4.25
CA CYS A 30 12.18 3.07 3.56
C CYS A 30 13.15 3.61 2.50
N LEU A 31 14.40 3.89 2.87
CA LEU A 31 15.42 4.41 1.94
C LEU A 31 15.64 3.49 0.74
N ARG A 32 15.63 2.16 0.95
CA ARG A 32 15.69 1.18 -0.16
C ARG A 32 14.49 1.27 -1.11
N ARG A 33 13.28 1.58 -0.61
CA ARG A 33 12.09 1.76 -1.47
C ARG A 33 12.26 2.95 -2.41
N TYR A 34 12.78 4.07 -1.92
CA TYR A 34 13.07 5.26 -2.74
C TYR A 34 14.14 4.98 -3.80
N LEU A 35 15.25 4.35 -3.39
CA LEU A 35 16.31 3.94 -4.31
C LEU A 35 15.76 3.06 -5.43
N ARG A 36 15.04 1.98 -5.09
CA ARG A 36 14.44 1.09 -6.08
C ARG A 36 13.46 1.82 -7.01
N ALA A 37 12.64 2.72 -6.48
CA ALA A 37 11.67 3.52 -7.25
C ALA A 37 12.33 4.52 -8.22
N ARG A 38 13.61 4.82 -8.02
CA ARG A 38 14.40 5.74 -8.86
C ARG A 38 15.59 5.05 -9.50
N ASN A 39 15.45 3.75 -9.80
CA ASN A 39 16.47 2.94 -10.49
C ASN A 39 17.85 3.04 -9.83
N TRP A 40 17.88 3.06 -8.50
CA TRP A 40 19.09 3.15 -7.68
C TRP A 40 19.91 4.45 -7.85
N SER A 41 19.31 5.52 -8.40
CA SER A 41 19.92 6.85 -8.47
C SER A 41 19.74 7.60 -7.15
N THR A 42 20.85 7.89 -6.46
CA THR A 42 20.86 8.62 -5.19
C THR A 42 20.24 10.01 -5.32
N ASP A 43 20.59 10.79 -6.34
CA ASP A 43 20.07 12.16 -6.54
C ASP A 43 18.57 12.19 -6.80
N LYS A 44 18.08 11.32 -7.68
CA LYS A 44 16.64 11.21 -7.97
C LYS A 44 15.85 10.71 -6.76
N SER A 45 16.45 9.83 -5.98
CA SER A 45 15.85 9.31 -4.73
C SER A 45 15.76 10.39 -3.66
N LYS A 46 16.83 11.18 -3.48
CA LYS A 46 16.85 12.33 -2.57
C LYS A 46 15.72 13.30 -2.91
N LYS A 47 15.63 13.74 -4.16
CA LYS A 47 14.58 14.69 -4.59
C LYS A 47 13.17 14.19 -4.27
N MET A 48 12.88 12.92 -4.61
CA MET A 48 11.57 12.31 -4.33
C MET A 48 11.31 12.19 -2.82
N LEU A 49 12.33 11.85 -2.03
CA LEU A 49 12.20 11.72 -0.59
C LEU A 49 11.98 13.08 0.07
N GLU A 50 12.69 14.12 -0.34
CA GLU A 50 12.49 15.48 0.17
C GLU A 50 11.08 15.99 -0.12
N GLU A 51 10.55 15.74 -1.31
CA GLU A 51 9.14 16.04 -1.65
C GLU A 51 8.18 15.28 -0.72
N THR A 52 8.47 14.01 -0.42
CA THR A 52 7.65 13.24 0.52
C THR A 52 7.76 13.77 1.95
N LEU A 53 8.95 14.11 2.43
CA LEU A 53 9.15 14.63 3.78
C LEU A 53 8.44 15.98 3.96
N LYS A 54 8.46 16.86 2.95
CA LYS A 54 7.66 18.09 2.93
C LYS A 54 6.17 17.78 3.01
N TRP A 55 5.68 16.86 2.18
CA TRP A 55 4.27 16.45 2.22
C TRP A 55 3.87 15.89 3.59
N ARG A 56 4.70 15.04 4.20
CA ARG A 56 4.45 14.48 5.54
C ARG A 56 4.46 15.56 6.63
N ALA A 57 5.38 16.52 6.56
CA ALA A 57 5.40 17.64 7.50
C ALA A 57 4.13 18.50 7.40
N THR A 58 3.55 18.65 6.20
CA THR A 58 2.32 19.40 5.98
C THR A 58 1.06 18.65 6.39
N TYR A 59 0.92 17.39 5.95
CA TYR A 59 -0.32 16.61 6.08
C TYR A 59 -0.32 15.65 7.27
N LYS A 60 0.84 15.43 7.89
CA LYS A 60 1.04 14.66 9.13
C LYS A 60 0.23 13.36 9.17
N PRO A 61 0.43 12.44 8.22
CA PRO A 61 -0.36 11.21 8.15
C PRO A 61 -0.23 10.33 9.39
N GLU A 62 0.83 10.48 10.17
CA GLU A 62 1.03 9.82 11.47
C GLU A 62 0.09 10.31 12.59
N GLU A 63 -0.53 11.50 12.46
CA GLU A 63 -1.49 12.02 13.44
C GLU A 63 -2.93 11.58 13.14
N ILE A 64 -3.20 11.04 11.94
CA ILE A 64 -4.55 10.65 11.51
C ILE A 64 -5.01 9.43 12.31
N CYS A 65 -6.12 9.56 13.03
CA CYS A 65 -6.73 8.50 13.81
C CYS A 65 -7.99 7.97 13.13
N TRP A 66 -8.34 6.69 13.36
CA TRP A 66 -9.48 6.05 12.71
C TRP A 66 -10.79 6.81 12.93
N HIS A 67 -11.02 7.34 14.14
CA HIS A 67 -12.25 8.07 14.47
C HIS A 67 -12.46 9.36 13.66
N GLU A 68 -11.42 9.89 13.00
CA GLU A 68 -11.52 11.10 12.17
C GLU A 68 -11.97 10.76 10.74
N VAL A 69 -11.83 9.49 10.33
CA VAL A 69 -12.01 9.03 8.95
C VAL A 69 -12.94 7.81 8.84
N ASP A 70 -13.53 7.34 9.94
CA ASP A 70 -14.34 6.12 9.95
C ASP A 70 -15.56 6.20 9.03
N VAL A 71 -16.17 7.40 8.95
CA VAL A 71 -17.24 7.72 8.00
C VAL A 71 -16.89 7.37 6.55
N GLU A 72 -15.62 7.51 6.15
CA GLU A 72 -15.16 7.14 4.81
C GLU A 72 -15.18 5.61 4.58
N GLY A 73 -15.08 4.85 5.66
CA GLY A 73 -15.11 3.39 5.67
C GLY A 73 -16.51 2.80 5.65
N GLU A 74 -17.57 3.51 6.06
CA GLU A 74 -18.93 2.95 6.23
C GLU A 74 -19.44 2.23 4.98
N THR A 75 -19.13 2.76 3.80
CA THR A 75 -19.58 2.23 2.51
C THR A 75 -18.73 1.06 1.97
N GLY A 76 -17.59 0.77 2.59
CA GLY A 76 -16.63 -0.22 2.07
C GLY A 76 -16.06 0.15 0.68
N LYS A 77 -16.09 1.44 0.31
CA LYS A 77 -15.58 1.92 -0.98
C LYS A 77 -14.07 1.71 -1.13
N VAL A 78 -13.34 1.77 -0.02
CA VAL A 78 -11.91 1.43 0.06
C VAL A 78 -11.69 0.74 1.41
N TYR A 79 -11.09 -0.44 1.43
CA TYR A 79 -10.76 -1.13 2.68
C TYR A 79 -9.55 -2.06 2.54
N ARG A 80 -8.81 -2.25 3.64
CA ARG A 80 -7.77 -3.28 3.74
C ARG A 80 -8.44 -4.62 3.98
N ALA A 81 -8.25 -5.57 3.08
CA ALA A 81 -8.81 -6.90 3.22
C ALA A 81 -8.17 -7.64 4.40
N ASN A 82 -8.93 -8.55 5.01
CA ASN A 82 -8.44 -9.44 6.08
C ASN A 82 -7.73 -10.70 5.53
N PHE A 83 -7.54 -10.78 4.22
CA PHE A 83 -6.83 -11.86 3.53
C PHE A 83 -5.62 -11.33 2.77
N HIS A 84 -4.75 -12.26 2.37
CA HIS A 84 -3.50 -11.96 1.67
C HIS A 84 -3.44 -12.73 0.34
N ASP A 85 -2.58 -12.29 -0.58
CA ASP A 85 -2.17 -13.12 -1.71
C ASP A 85 -1.23 -14.25 -1.23
N HIS A 86 -0.89 -15.19 -2.12
CA HIS A 86 0.03 -16.29 -1.82
C HIS A 86 1.43 -15.82 -1.40
N ASP A 87 1.81 -14.59 -1.73
CA ASP A 87 3.08 -13.97 -1.35
C ASP A 87 2.99 -13.23 0.01
N GLY A 88 1.85 -13.29 0.70
CA GLY A 88 1.59 -12.63 1.97
C GLY A 88 1.41 -11.10 1.85
N ARG A 89 1.12 -10.57 0.67
CA ARG A 89 0.91 -9.12 0.47
C ARG A 89 -0.46 -8.70 0.99
N THR A 90 -0.48 -7.55 1.64
CA THR A 90 -1.72 -6.88 2.06
C THR A 90 -2.52 -6.44 0.84
N ILE A 91 -3.82 -6.77 0.85
CA ILE A 91 -4.73 -6.42 -0.24
C ILE A 91 -5.54 -5.18 0.14
N LEU A 92 -5.54 -4.19 -0.74
CA LEU A 92 -6.41 -3.02 -0.66
C LEU A 92 -7.51 -3.19 -1.72
N VAL A 93 -8.75 -3.30 -1.27
CA VAL A 93 -9.92 -3.38 -2.15
C VAL A 93 -10.43 -1.97 -2.38
N LEU A 94 -10.64 -1.62 -3.64
CA LEU A 94 -11.29 -0.37 -4.05
C LEU A 94 -12.52 -0.72 -4.88
N ARG A 95 -13.66 -0.13 -4.54
CA ARG A 95 -14.93 -0.25 -5.26
C ARG A 95 -15.34 1.12 -5.83
N PRO A 96 -14.55 1.70 -6.75
CA PRO A 96 -14.95 2.94 -7.41
C PRO A 96 -16.16 2.66 -8.30
N GLY A 97 -17.26 3.40 -8.11
CA GLY A 97 -18.42 3.32 -9.01
C GLY A 97 -18.01 3.58 -10.46
N LYS A 98 -18.10 2.57 -11.32
CA LYS A 98 -17.96 2.61 -12.80
C LYS A 98 -16.94 3.64 -13.35
N GLN A 99 -15.66 3.55 -12.97
CA GLN A 99 -14.59 4.37 -13.58
C GLN A 99 -13.81 3.60 -14.67
N ILE A 100 -13.63 4.21 -15.84
CA ILE A 100 -12.78 3.67 -16.93
C ILE A 100 -11.35 4.14 -16.71
N VAL A 101 -10.51 3.31 -16.10
CA VAL A 101 -9.11 3.65 -15.80
C VAL A 101 -8.12 3.26 -16.90
N LYS A 102 -8.48 2.30 -17.77
CA LYS A 102 -7.55 1.65 -18.72
C LYS A 102 -6.79 2.62 -19.63
N TYR A 103 -7.47 3.64 -20.15
CA TYR A 103 -6.89 4.59 -21.11
C TYR A 103 -5.96 5.63 -20.47
N PHE A 104 -5.94 5.74 -19.14
CA PHE A 104 -5.15 6.72 -18.41
C PHE A 104 -3.89 6.12 -17.77
N LEU A 105 -3.62 4.82 -17.98
CA LEU A 105 -2.48 4.14 -17.38
C LEU A 105 -1.24 4.29 -18.28
N ASP A 106 -0.13 4.78 -17.71
CA ASP A 106 1.17 4.76 -18.38
C ASP A 106 1.63 3.30 -18.64
N PRO A 107 2.54 3.05 -19.59
CA PRO A 107 2.96 1.70 -19.97
C PRO A 107 3.48 0.84 -18.80
N LYS A 108 4.20 1.44 -17.84
CA LYS A 108 4.75 0.69 -16.69
C LYS A 108 3.66 0.32 -15.69
N THR A 109 2.65 1.17 -15.53
CA THR A 109 1.49 0.86 -14.69
C THR A 109 0.58 -0.16 -15.37
N CYS A 110 0.35 -0.03 -16.67
CA CYS A 110 -0.45 -0.96 -17.45
C CYS A 110 0.05 -2.42 -17.34
N GLN A 111 1.38 -2.62 -17.32
CA GLN A 111 1.98 -3.95 -17.11
C GLN A 111 1.68 -4.58 -15.74
N LYS A 112 1.42 -3.76 -14.72
CA LYS A 112 1.09 -4.19 -13.36
C LYS A 112 -0.41 -4.40 -13.16
N VAL A 113 -1.23 -3.86 -14.05
CA VAL A 113 -2.68 -4.00 -14.01
C VAL A 113 -3.09 -5.28 -14.74
N LYS A 114 -3.81 -6.14 -14.04
CA LYS A 114 -4.46 -7.31 -14.62
C LYS A 114 -5.95 -7.06 -14.61
N PHE A 115 -6.56 -7.10 -15.79
CA PHE A 115 -8.01 -7.00 -15.93
C PHE A 115 -8.59 -8.40 -15.78
N VAL A 116 -9.50 -8.56 -14.83
CA VAL A 116 -10.20 -9.81 -14.57
C VAL A 116 -11.69 -9.59 -14.83
N TYR A 117 -12.31 -10.57 -15.48
CA TYR A 117 -13.71 -10.51 -15.88
C TYR A 117 -14.48 -11.70 -15.28
N PRO A 118 -15.72 -11.49 -14.80
CA PRO A 118 -16.56 -12.60 -14.34
C PRO A 118 -16.81 -13.63 -15.44
N LYS A 119 -16.90 -14.91 -15.07
CA LYS A 119 -17.17 -16.04 -15.98
C LYS A 119 -16.16 -16.20 -17.13
N ASN A 120 -14.95 -15.65 -16.97
CA ASN A 120 -13.84 -15.86 -17.89
C ASN A 120 -12.81 -16.81 -17.26
N GLU A 121 -12.47 -17.88 -17.95
CA GLU A 121 -11.62 -18.95 -17.43
C GLU A 121 -10.18 -18.47 -17.15
N GLU A 122 -9.60 -17.66 -18.04
CA GLU A 122 -8.27 -17.09 -17.84
C GLU A 122 -8.22 -16.16 -16.61
N SER A 123 -9.25 -15.33 -16.44
CA SER A 123 -9.40 -14.43 -15.28
C SER A 123 -9.51 -15.23 -13.99
N THR A 124 -10.30 -16.30 -14.01
CA THR A 124 -10.50 -17.19 -12.86
C THR A 124 -9.19 -17.89 -12.48
N SER A 125 -8.50 -18.47 -13.46
CA SER A 125 -7.19 -19.09 -13.28
C SER A 125 -6.16 -18.11 -12.75
N LEU A 126 -6.16 -16.87 -13.25
CA LEU A 126 -5.28 -15.82 -12.76
C LEU A 126 -5.57 -15.45 -11.29
N MET A 127 -6.84 -15.36 -10.89
CA MET A 127 -7.19 -15.10 -9.50
C MET A 127 -6.70 -16.24 -8.59
N HIS A 128 -6.96 -17.50 -8.95
CA HIS A 128 -6.54 -18.65 -8.12
C HIS A 128 -5.02 -18.81 -8.05
N LYS A 129 -4.32 -18.42 -9.11
CA LYS A 129 -2.84 -18.41 -9.14
C LYS A 129 -2.26 -17.42 -8.14
N ASN A 130 -2.97 -16.35 -7.80
CA ASN A 130 -2.47 -15.31 -6.89
C ASN A 130 -3.11 -15.38 -5.50
N PHE A 131 -4.30 -15.95 -5.37
CA PHE A 131 -5.07 -15.95 -4.13
C PHE A 131 -5.55 -17.34 -3.75
N ASP A 132 -5.64 -17.60 -2.44
CA ASP A 132 -6.28 -18.79 -1.91
C ASP A 132 -7.80 -18.73 -2.12
N LEU A 133 -8.32 -19.74 -2.81
CA LEU A 133 -9.73 -19.93 -3.13
C LEU A 133 -10.65 -19.97 -1.91
N GLU A 134 -10.19 -20.59 -0.82
CA GLU A 134 -11.01 -20.77 0.38
C GLU A 134 -11.14 -19.46 1.17
N VAL A 135 -10.17 -18.54 1.00
CA VAL A 135 -10.10 -17.27 1.73
C VAL A 135 -10.63 -16.11 0.88
N LEU A 136 -10.47 -16.15 -0.44
CA LEU A 136 -10.93 -15.12 -1.36
C LEU A 136 -12.48 -15.01 -1.34
N PRO A 137 -13.04 -13.80 -1.19
CA PRO A 137 -14.49 -13.59 -1.24
C PRO A 137 -15.16 -14.06 -2.53
N GLU A 138 -16.40 -14.53 -2.44
CA GLU A 138 -17.24 -14.94 -3.58
C GLU A 138 -17.38 -13.83 -4.63
N GLU A 139 -17.45 -12.56 -4.21
CA GLU A 139 -17.51 -11.40 -5.11
C GLU A 139 -16.28 -11.25 -6.02
N PHE A 140 -15.15 -11.85 -5.64
CA PHE A 140 -13.90 -11.88 -6.41
C PHE A 140 -13.64 -13.25 -7.05
N GLY A 141 -14.61 -14.17 -7.00
CA GLY A 141 -14.52 -15.51 -7.59
C GLY A 141 -13.96 -16.60 -6.67
N GLY A 142 -13.82 -16.34 -5.37
CA GLY A 142 -13.46 -17.37 -4.39
C GLY A 142 -14.66 -18.06 -3.75
N LYS A 143 -14.45 -18.73 -2.62
CA LYS A 143 -15.48 -19.48 -1.88
C LYS A 143 -15.81 -18.87 -0.51
N SER A 144 -15.08 -17.84 -0.08
CA SER A 144 -15.32 -17.20 1.20
C SER A 144 -16.59 -16.36 1.14
N LYS A 145 -17.48 -16.56 2.12
CA LYS A 145 -18.70 -15.75 2.30
C LYS A 145 -18.46 -14.47 3.09
N VAL A 146 -17.20 -14.21 3.48
CA VAL A 146 -16.86 -13.02 4.26
C VAL A 146 -17.04 -11.79 3.38
N GLN A 147 -17.91 -10.88 3.83
CA GLN A 147 -18.11 -9.58 3.23
C GLN A 147 -17.49 -8.50 4.11
N TYR A 148 -17.31 -7.30 3.53
CA TYR A 148 -16.90 -6.14 4.29
C TYR A 148 -17.86 -5.92 5.48
N ASN A 149 -17.30 -5.91 6.69
CA ASN A 149 -18.00 -5.58 7.91
C ASN A 149 -17.31 -4.36 8.53
N HIS A 150 -18.04 -3.24 8.58
CA HIS A 150 -17.50 -1.98 9.04
C HIS A 150 -17.07 -2.01 10.52
N GLU A 151 -17.79 -2.75 11.36
CA GLU A 151 -17.47 -2.86 12.79
C GLU A 151 -16.17 -3.63 13.01
N GLU A 152 -16.01 -4.78 12.36
CA GLU A 152 -14.78 -5.57 12.41
C GLU A 152 -13.58 -4.84 11.81
N PHE A 153 -13.80 -4.15 10.69
CA PHE A 153 -12.78 -3.28 10.11
C PHE A 153 -12.38 -2.15 11.06
N SER A 154 -13.34 -1.51 11.72
CA SER A 154 -13.09 -0.45 12.70
C SER A 154 -12.32 -0.97 13.92
N LYS A 155 -12.61 -2.18 14.41
CA LYS A 155 -11.84 -2.83 15.48
C LYS A 155 -10.38 -3.02 15.08
N LEU A 156 -10.14 -3.41 13.83
CA LEU A 156 -8.79 -3.57 13.29
C LEU A 156 -8.05 -2.22 13.20
N MET A 157 -8.70 -1.17 12.70
CA MET A 157 -8.10 0.15 12.56
C MET A 157 -7.75 0.79 13.91
N ARG A 158 -8.63 0.66 14.91
CA ARG A 158 -8.35 1.13 16.28
C ARG A 158 -7.16 0.42 16.93
N LYS A 159 -6.94 -0.87 16.62
CA LYS A 159 -5.74 -1.59 17.08
C LYS A 159 -4.46 -1.03 16.44
N ASP A 160 -4.53 -0.62 15.18
CA ASP A 160 -3.41 0.02 14.48
C ASP A 160 -3.11 1.42 15.05
N ASP A 161 -4.14 2.20 15.42
CA ASP A 161 -3.96 3.48 16.11
C ASP A 161 -3.20 3.30 17.43
N ILE A 162 -3.63 2.33 18.26
CA ILE A 162 -2.96 2.00 19.53
C ILE A 162 -1.51 1.60 19.28
N LYS A 163 -1.25 0.76 18.28
CA LYS A 163 0.10 0.30 17.94
C LYS A 163 0.99 1.46 17.51
N THR A 164 0.46 2.42 16.78
CA THR A 164 1.20 3.56 16.24
C THR A 164 1.48 4.60 17.33
N ALA A 165 0.60 4.75 18.31
CA ALA A 165 0.80 5.65 19.46
C ALA A 165 1.94 5.21 20.42
N VAL A 166 2.41 3.97 20.32
CA VAL A 166 3.44 3.38 21.19
C VAL A 166 4.86 3.52 20.58
N VAL A 167 4.97 4.03 19.36
CA VAL A 167 6.23 4.19 18.58
C VAL A 167 6.67 5.64 18.58
#